data_AF-A0A4P9WBJ8-F1
#
_entry.id   AF-A0A4P9WBJ8-F1
#
_cell.length_a   1.000
_cell.length_b   1.000
_cell.length_c   1.000
_cell.angle_alpha   90.00
_cell.angle_beta   90.00
_cell.angle_gamma   90.00
#
_symmetry.space_group_name_H-M   'P 1'
#
loop_
_entity.id
_entity.type
_entity.pdbx_description
1 polymer ?
#
loop_
_entity_poly.entity_id
_entity_poly.type
_entity_poly.pdbx_seq_one_letter_code
_entity_poly.pdbx_strand_id
1 'polypeptide(L)'
;MTHKVTISRGAESTAPAARKHFQELLSRYSNVHIVNLLSQKDTSGEYPLSEAYRQCVARMSDIASQLSITCFDFHAIVKRDNYERVGVIFFLPGRGENRPDKILTSAPSKLSELISQIALPLDDQSHLLLDGQSGNIILTQSGIMRTNCLDCLDRTNVVQTSIARFVLERQLEAWGLVPSAFEKDNFLNAYNNLWADNGDWLSKIYAGTGALKSSYTRKGKQTVFGFLDDAAKSVNRFYINNFQDKGRQEAIDLLLGKFSNRDSILLRNPLHEAVAKDMEARLSEYSSTSRITMFLGTYNVNGKLHKGESLDSWLRTNKATSPQLYAIGIQELIELTAGQYISTDTDKLRLFWEGTLMRAINAQGGGSYVLVRSLHLVALGLFIFVRADCVTMLRKVESSTKKTGLGGMAANKGGIGISLNVNDTTIALVTAHLAAGSKAVYDRNDDYRTISEGLNFRGMRLMDHE
;
A
#
# COMPACT_ATOMS: atom_id res chain seq x y z
N MET A 1 17.39 -0.64 -11.74
CA MET A 1 16.01 -0.45 -12.20
C MET A 1 15.16 -0.18 -10.96
N THR A 2 14.66 1.03 -10.77
CA THR A 2 13.71 1.32 -9.68
C THR A 2 12.38 0.67 -10.02
N HIS A 3 11.89 -0.24 -9.16
CA HIS A 3 10.55 -0.78 -9.28
C HIS A 3 9.54 0.37 -9.38
N LYS A 4 8.77 0.43 -10.48
CA LYS A 4 7.75 1.46 -10.68
C LYS A 4 6.56 1.11 -9.78
N VAL A 5 6.39 1.86 -8.69
CA VAL A 5 5.25 1.69 -7.78
C VAL A 5 3.97 1.90 -8.57
N THR A 6 3.07 0.92 -8.53
CA THR A 6 1.78 0.98 -9.24
C THR A 6 0.65 1.01 -8.23
N ILE A 7 -0.14 2.10 -8.23
CA ILE A 7 -1.32 2.22 -7.39
C ILE A 7 -2.46 1.46 -8.05
N SER A 8 -2.96 0.44 -7.36
CA SER A 8 -3.85 -0.56 -7.93
C SER A 8 -5.35 -0.19 -7.85
N ARG A 9 -5.70 0.82 -7.06
CA ARG A 9 -7.09 1.28 -6.84
C ARG A 9 -7.16 2.80 -6.83
N GLY A 10 -8.23 3.35 -7.39
CA GLY A 10 -8.44 4.81 -7.45
C GLY A 10 -8.67 5.41 -6.07
N ALA A 11 -8.32 6.68 -5.90
CA ALA A 11 -8.37 7.36 -4.60
C ALA A 11 -9.79 7.46 -4.01
N GLU A 12 -10.84 7.51 -4.84
CA GLU A 12 -12.23 7.50 -4.38
C GLU A 12 -12.63 6.12 -3.82
N SER A 13 -12.21 5.04 -4.49
CA SER A 13 -12.50 3.67 -4.07
C SER A 13 -11.83 3.29 -2.73
N THR A 14 -10.69 3.91 -2.40
CA THR A 14 -9.95 3.63 -1.15
C THR A 14 -10.32 4.57 -0.01
N ALA A 15 -10.99 5.69 -0.30
CA ALA A 15 -11.32 6.71 0.69
C ALA A 15 -12.12 6.17 1.90
N PRO A 16 -13.16 5.31 1.74
CA PRO A 16 -13.90 4.79 2.89
C PRO A 16 -13.03 3.96 3.83
N ALA A 17 -12.15 3.11 3.28
CA ALA A 17 -11.24 2.28 4.07
C ALA A 17 -10.19 3.12 4.81
N ALA A 18 -9.60 4.10 4.11
CA ALA A 18 -8.62 5.01 4.71
C ALA A 18 -9.25 5.86 5.83
N ARG A 19 -10.48 6.36 5.62
CA ARG A 19 -11.22 7.12 6.62
C ARG A 19 -11.51 6.29 7.86
N LYS A 20 -12.03 5.07 7.68
CA LYS A 20 -12.27 4.14 8.80
C LYS A 20 -10.99 3.86 9.59
N HIS A 21 -9.88 3.60 8.89
CA HIS A 21 -8.57 3.38 9.52
C HIS A 21 -8.15 4.55 10.41
N PHE A 22 -8.26 5.79 9.92
CA PHE A 22 -7.89 6.95 10.73
C PHE A 22 -8.88 7.24 11.85
N GLN A 23 -10.18 7.03 11.65
CA GLN A 23 -11.16 7.14 12.73
C GLN A 23 -10.87 6.15 13.86
N GLU A 24 -10.50 4.91 13.53
CA GLU A 24 -10.09 3.91 14.54
C GLU A 24 -8.82 4.36 15.28
N LEU A 25 -7.82 4.90 14.58
CA LEU A 25 -6.62 5.45 15.23
C LEU A 25 -6.96 6.62 16.15
N LEU A 26 -7.77 7.58 15.68
CA LEU A 26 -8.17 8.75 16.45
C LEU A 26 -9.01 8.37 17.67
N SER A 27 -9.84 7.32 17.58
CA SER A 27 -10.60 6.81 18.73
C SER A 27 -9.69 6.25 19.84
N ARG A 28 -8.50 5.73 19.49
CA ARG A 28 -7.56 5.13 20.43
C ARG A 28 -6.52 6.12 20.95
N TYR A 29 -6.08 7.03 20.08
CA TYR A 29 -4.91 7.88 20.33
C TYR A 29 -5.24 9.36 20.38
N SER A 30 -6.48 9.76 20.11
CA SER A 30 -6.97 11.15 20.05
C SER A 30 -6.39 12.00 18.90
N ASN A 31 -5.07 12.01 18.71
CA ASN A 31 -4.39 12.72 17.63
C ASN A 31 -3.37 11.81 16.89
N VAL A 32 -3.20 12.05 15.60
CA VAL A 32 -2.26 11.31 14.75
C VAL A 32 -1.49 12.27 13.87
N HIS A 33 -0.17 12.32 14.03
CA HIS A 33 0.72 13.02 13.11
C HIS A 33 1.54 12.03 12.29
N ILE A 34 1.49 12.15 10.97
CA ILE A 34 2.20 11.25 10.05
C ILE A 34 3.53 11.90 9.66
N VAL A 35 4.61 11.14 9.77
CA VAL A 35 5.93 11.53 9.24
C VAL A 35 6.21 10.67 8.01
N ASN A 36 6.03 11.24 6.82
CA ASN A 36 6.17 10.53 5.55
C ASN A 36 7.57 10.71 4.96
N LEU A 37 8.38 9.65 4.95
CA LEU A 37 9.80 9.66 4.55
C LEU A 37 10.03 9.40 3.05
N LEU A 38 8.95 9.28 2.27
CA LEU A 38 9.01 9.05 0.84
C LEU A 38 9.58 10.27 0.11
N SER A 39 10.25 10.03 -1.01
CA SER A 39 10.78 11.11 -1.84
C SER A 39 9.66 12.02 -2.36
N GLN A 40 9.94 13.32 -2.38
CA GLN A 40 9.05 14.35 -2.91
C GLN A 40 9.41 14.78 -4.34
N LYS A 41 10.42 14.13 -4.95
CA LYS A 41 10.85 14.42 -6.32
C LYS A 41 10.03 13.60 -7.31
N ASP A 42 9.40 14.27 -8.25
CA ASP A 42 8.67 13.69 -9.39
C ASP A 42 9.43 12.59 -10.16
N THR A 43 10.76 12.71 -10.22
CA THR A 43 11.67 11.72 -10.82
C THR A 43 11.84 10.44 -10.01
N SER A 44 11.36 10.39 -8.77
CA SER A 44 11.46 9.21 -7.90
C SER A 44 10.27 8.26 -8.08
N GLY A 45 10.54 6.95 -8.09
CA GLY A 45 9.49 5.93 -8.07
C GLY A 45 8.61 5.95 -6.80
N GLU A 46 9.05 6.60 -5.72
CA GLU A 46 8.28 6.78 -4.48
C GLU A 46 7.25 7.93 -4.56
N TYR A 47 7.45 8.88 -5.47
CA TYR A 47 6.66 10.12 -5.52
C TYR A 47 5.15 9.89 -5.75
N PRO A 48 4.71 9.00 -6.66
CA PRO A 48 3.29 8.74 -6.84
C PRO A 48 2.60 8.28 -5.55
N LEU A 49 3.29 7.48 -4.72
CA LEU A 49 2.76 7.01 -3.44
C LEU A 49 2.73 8.13 -2.40
N SER A 50 3.78 8.95 -2.35
CA SER A 50 3.84 10.12 -1.47
C SER A 50 2.70 11.09 -1.74
N GLU A 51 2.47 11.42 -3.00
CA GLU A 51 1.42 12.32 -3.44
C GLU A 51 0.03 11.75 -3.14
N ALA A 52 -0.20 10.46 -3.45
CA ALA A 52 -1.46 9.79 -3.15
C ALA A 52 -1.76 9.78 -1.65
N TYR A 53 -0.76 9.56 -0.79
CA TYR A 53 -0.97 9.57 0.66
C TYR A 53 -1.29 10.97 1.18
N ARG A 54 -0.57 12.00 0.69
CA ARG A 54 -0.82 13.39 1.04
C ARG A 54 -2.24 13.83 0.66
N GLN A 55 -2.66 13.51 -0.56
CA GLN A 55 -4.02 13.79 -1.04
C GLN A 55 -5.08 13.03 -0.26
N CYS A 56 -4.81 11.78 0.12
CA CYS A 56 -5.72 10.98 0.94
C CYS A 56 -5.98 11.65 2.30
N VAL A 57 -4.93 12.12 2.98
CA VAL A 57 -5.04 12.86 4.25
C VAL A 57 -5.75 14.20 4.06
N ALA A 58 -5.38 14.97 3.03
CA ALA A 58 -5.96 16.29 2.76
C ALA A 58 -7.48 16.25 2.48
N ARG A 59 -7.99 15.14 1.95
CA ARG A 59 -9.43 14.94 1.71
C ARG A 59 -10.24 14.70 3.00
N MET A 60 -9.60 14.40 4.12
CA MET A 60 -10.25 14.16 5.41
C MET A 60 -10.31 15.46 6.23
N SER A 61 -10.82 16.52 5.63
CA SER A 61 -10.85 17.87 6.22
C SER A 61 -11.66 17.95 7.52
N ASP A 62 -12.64 17.07 7.70
CA ASP A 62 -13.48 16.99 8.89
C ASP A 62 -12.73 16.53 10.15
N ILE A 63 -11.58 15.86 9.98
CA ILE A 63 -10.69 15.43 11.08
C ILE A 63 -9.32 16.10 11.02
N ALA A 64 -9.18 17.18 10.23
CA ALA A 64 -7.89 17.85 10.02
C ALA A 64 -7.30 18.48 11.29
N SER A 65 -8.11 18.74 12.32
CA SER A 65 -7.63 19.21 13.62
C SER A 65 -6.88 18.14 14.41
N GLN A 66 -7.11 16.85 14.11
CA GLN A 66 -6.51 15.72 14.83
C GLN A 66 -5.60 14.86 13.94
N LEU A 67 -5.65 15.05 12.62
CA LEU A 67 -4.86 14.31 11.64
C LEU A 67 -4.02 15.25 10.78
N SER A 68 -2.70 15.12 10.89
CA SER A 68 -1.73 15.94 10.15
C SER A 68 -0.62 15.09 9.53
N ILE A 69 0.07 15.65 8.53
CA ILE A 69 1.15 14.96 7.80
C ILE A 69 2.32 15.91 7.50
N THR A 70 3.53 15.49 7.83
CA THR A 70 4.79 16.13 7.41
C THR A 70 5.48 15.24 6.39
N CYS A 71 5.70 15.76 5.19
CA CYS A 71 6.45 15.08 4.14
C CYS A 71 7.93 15.48 4.20
N PHE A 72 8.82 14.49 4.34
CA PHE A 72 10.24 14.72 4.51
C PHE A 72 11.06 13.79 3.60
N ASP A 73 11.69 14.36 2.56
CA ASP A 73 12.46 13.57 1.59
C ASP A 73 13.79 13.08 2.19
N PHE A 74 13.77 11.88 2.77
CA PHE A 74 14.93 11.28 3.40
C PHE A 74 16.06 10.93 2.39
N HIS A 75 15.71 10.59 1.15
CA HIS A 75 16.67 10.23 0.09
C HIS A 75 17.53 11.42 -0.34
N ALA A 76 16.95 12.62 -0.38
CA ALA A 76 17.66 13.86 -0.69
C ALA A 76 18.73 14.24 0.35
N ILE A 77 18.65 13.67 1.56
CA ILE A 77 19.57 13.90 2.68
C ILE A 77 20.76 12.94 2.58
N VAL A 78 20.44 11.66 2.43
CA VAL A 78 21.42 10.58 2.33
C VAL A 78 22.40 10.78 1.16
N LYS A 79 21.91 11.24 0.00
CA LYS A 79 22.76 11.45 -1.18
C LYS A 79 23.69 12.67 -1.08
N ARG A 80 23.37 13.65 -0.22
CA ARG A 80 24.08 14.94 -0.17
C ARG A 80 25.01 15.05 1.03
N ASP A 81 24.65 14.43 2.16
CA ASP A 81 25.42 14.54 3.41
C ASP A 81 26.26 13.31 3.75
N ASN A 82 26.28 12.27 2.90
CA ASN A 82 26.70 10.91 3.27
C ASN A 82 25.85 10.40 4.46
N TYR A 83 25.40 9.16 4.42
CA TYR A 83 24.74 8.55 5.59
C TYR A 83 25.59 8.69 6.86
N GLU A 84 26.92 8.77 6.70
CA GLU A 84 27.92 9.01 7.73
C GLU A 84 27.72 10.30 8.53
N ARG A 85 27.23 11.42 7.96
CA ARG A 85 27.03 12.65 8.74
C ARG A 85 25.72 12.70 9.51
N VAL A 86 24.67 12.04 9.00
CA VAL A 86 23.33 12.04 9.61
C VAL A 86 23.35 11.36 11.00
N GLY A 87 24.20 10.34 11.20
CA GLY A 87 24.48 9.79 12.53
C GLY A 87 25.57 10.53 13.31
N VAL A 88 26.51 11.23 12.68
CA VAL A 88 27.57 12.01 13.38
C VAL A 88 27.01 13.24 14.12
N ILE A 89 25.81 13.71 13.78
CA ILE A 89 25.11 14.75 14.56
C ILE A 89 24.72 14.25 15.96
N PHE A 90 24.73 12.94 16.21
CA PHE A 90 24.59 12.37 17.55
C PHE A 90 25.93 12.25 18.32
N PHE A 91 27.07 12.63 17.72
CA PHE A 91 28.43 12.23 18.17
C PHE A 91 29.44 13.36 18.39
N LEU A 92 29.03 14.61 18.62
CA LEU A 92 29.97 15.63 19.09
C LEU A 92 29.90 15.77 20.62
N PRO A 93 30.82 15.13 21.38
CA PRO A 93 31.12 15.59 22.72
C PRO A 93 31.75 16.98 22.61
N GLY A 94 31.27 17.92 23.41
CA GLY A 94 31.94 19.20 23.59
C GLY A 94 33.37 18.95 24.05
N ARG A 95 34.34 19.12 23.15
CA ARG A 95 35.75 19.23 23.56
C ARG A 95 35.93 20.60 24.19
N GLY A 96 35.97 20.63 25.52
CA GLY A 96 36.38 21.80 26.27
C GLY A 96 37.80 22.23 25.93
N GLU A 97 38.02 23.52 25.71
CA GLU A 97 38.77 24.39 26.63
C GLU A 97 38.86 25.81 26.03
N ASN A 98 38.45 26.80 26.83
CA ASN A 98 38.77 28.23 26.74
C ASN A 98 38.57 28.95 25.40
N ARG A 99 37.32 29.22 25.01
CA ARG A 99 36.96 30.47 24.30
C ARG A 99 35.55 30.92 24.71
N PRO A 100 35.37 32.18 25.16
CA PRO A 100 34.04 32.75 25.24
C PRO A 100 33.52 32.98 23.81
N ASP A 101 32.22 32.84 23.60
CA ASP A 101 31.48 33.29 22.41
C ASP A 101 31.54 32.45 21.12
N LYS A 102 31.32 31.13 21.21
CA LYS A 102 30.73 30.38 20.08
C LYS A 102 29.65 29.40 20.53
N ILE A 103 28.41 29.88 20.51
CA ILE A 103 27.21 29.06 20.35
C ILE A 103 27.47 28.11 19.18
N LEU A 104 27.31 26.79 19.38
CA LEU A 104 27.43 25.76 18.36
C LEU A 104 26.56 26.12 17.15
N THR A 105 27.16 26.77 16.17
CA THR A 105 26.59 27.10 14.86
C THR A 105 27.24 26.18 13.82
N SER A 106 27.16 24.87 14.05
CA SER A 106 27.26 23.91 12.96
C SER A 106 25.86 23.78 12.36
N ALA A 107 25.71 24.07 11.07
CA ALA A 107 24.45 24.09 10.34
C ALA A 107 23.44 23.03 10.84
N PRO A 108 22.16 23.41 11.09
CA PRO A 108 21.18 22.46 11.62
C PRO A 108 21.11 21.27 10.67
N SER A 109 21.28 20.08 11.24
CA SER A 109 21.04 18.86 10.50
C SER A 109 19.63 18.89 9.89
N LYS A 110 19.45 18.33 8.71
CA LYS A 110 18.09 18.18 8.16
C LYS A 110 17.18 17.34 9.07
N LEU A 111 17.75 16.50 9.93
CA LEU A 111 17.00 15.75 10.94
C LEU A 111 16.49 16.68 12.05
N SER A 112 17.28 17.66 12.50
CA SER A 112 16.80 18.73 13.38
C SER A 112 15.76 19.61 12.69
N GLU A 113 15.86 19.83 11.37
CA GLU A 113 14.81 20.51 10.60
C GLU A 113 13.50 19.72 10.63
N LEU A 114 13.55 18.39 10.43
CA LEU A 114 12.38 17.52 10.61
C LEU A 114 11.78 17.65 12.01
N ILE A 115 12.63 17.54 13.05
CA ILE A 115 12.17 17.67 14.43
C ILE A 115 11.52 19.04 14.66
N SER A 116 12.11 20.12 14.17
CA SER A 116 11.50 21.46 14.24
C SER A 116 10.15 21.54 13.51
N GLN A 117 9.99 20.86 12.36
CA GLN A 117 8.72 20.82 11.63
C GLN A 117 7.62 20.04 12.37
N ILE A 118 7.98 19.13 13.27
CA ILE A 118 7.02 18.31 14.03
C ILE A 118 7.02 18.61 15.54
N ALA A 119 7.78 19.61 15.99
CA ALA A 119 7.93 19.96 17.40
C ALA A 119 6.59 20.32 18.04
N LEU A 120 5.79 21.15 17.35
CA LEU A 120 4.45 21.54 17.83
C LEU A 120 3.55 20.31 18.08
N PRO A 121 3.33 19.40 17.10
CA PRO A 121 2.64 18.14 17.37
C PRO A 121 3.26 17.28 18.48
N LEU A 122 4.59 17.26 18.65
CA LEU A 122 5.25 16.49 19.70
C LEU A 122 4.96 17.04 21.09
N ASP A 123 4.98 18.36 21.24
CA ASP A 123 4.71 19.05 22.50
C ASP A 123 3.21 18.94 22.87
N ASP A 124 2.31 19.15 21.91
CA ASP A 124 0.85 19.09 22.12
C ASP A 124 0.36 17.68 22.50
N GLN A 125 0.97 16.64 21.92
CA GLN A 125 0.57 15.25 22.15
C GLN A 125 1.13 14.66 23.46
N SER A 126 2.13 15.32 24.04
CA SER A 126 2.74 14.98 25.33
C SER A 126 3.16 13.50 25.47
N HIS A 127 3.27 13.02 26.70
CA HIS A 127 3.65 11.65 27.05
C HIS A 127 2.89 11.19 28.31
N LEU A 128 2.87 9.88 28.55
CA LEU A 128 2.34 9.33 29.79
C LEU A 128 3.34 9.56 30.93
N LEU A 129 2.88 10.16 32.02
CA LEU A 129 3.63 10.25 33.28
C LEU A 129 2.75 9.71 34.41
N LEU A 130 3.27 8.72 35.13
CA LEU A 130 2.60 8.06 36.25
C LEU A 130 3.40 8.32 37.53
N ASP A 131 2.71 8.57 38.63
CA ASP A 131 3.33 8.46 39.96
C ASP A 131 3.51 6.98 40.30
N GLY A 132 4.76 6.54 40.45
CA GLY A 132 5.07 5.15 40.79
C GLY A 132 4.62 4.71 42.18
N GLN A 133 4.35 5.63 43.11
CA GLN A 133 3.88 5.30 44.46
C GLN A 133 2.36 5.19 44.53
N SER A 134 1.65 6.19 44.01
CA SER A 134 0.18 6.22 44.06
C SER A 134 -0.49 5.55 42.87
N GLY A 135 0.23 5.34 41.76
CA GLY A 135 -0.32 4.88 40.49
C GLY A 135 -1.14 5.95 39.75
N ASN A 136 -1.19 7.18 40.26
CA ASN A 136 -1.97 8.26 39.67
C ASN A 136 -1.37 8.74 38.36
N ILE A 137 -2.24 9.03 37.39
CA ILE A 137 -1.85 9.62 36.11
C ILE A 137 -1.59 11.12 36.32
N ILE A 138 -0.36 11.55 36.06
CA ILE A 138 0.06 12.96 36.12
C ILE A 138 -0.12 13.61 34.74
N LEU A 139 0.36 12.95 33.68
CA LEU A 139 0.20 13.37 32.29
C LEU A 139 -0.31 12.22 31.45
N THR A 140 -1.18 12.52 30.49
CA THR A 140 -1.70 11.54 29.53
C THR A 140 -1.19 11.89 28.15
N GLN A 141 -0.66 10.90 27.43
CA GLN A 141 -0.35 11.04 26.01
C GLN A 141 -1.64 11.14 25.21
N SER A 142 -1.79 12.22 24.44
CA SER A 142 -3.00 12.55 23.67
C SER A 142 -2.78 12.44 22.15
N GLY A 143 -1.70 11.80 21.70
CA GLY A 143 -1.47 11.55 20.28
C GLY A 143 -0.28 10.65 19.96
N ILE A 144 -0.14 10.28 18.69
CA ILE A 144 0.95 9.44 18.20
C ILE A 144 1.62 9.98 16.93
N MET A 145 2.91 9.64 16.79
CA MET A 145 3.71 9.86 15.58
C MET A 145 3.78 8.57 14.75
N ARG A 146 3.25 8.60 13.53
CA ARG A 146 3.32 7.46 12.59
C ARG A 146 4.36 7.71 11.50
N THR A 147 5.49 7.02 11.57
CA THR A 147 6.57 7.13 10.58
C THR A 147 6.33 6.17 9.41
N ASN A 148 6.15 6.72 8.19
CA ASN A 148 5.92 5.96 6.97
C ASN A 148 7.15 5.93 6.07
N CYS A 149 7.45 4.77 5.47
CA CYS A 149 8.58 4.57 4.58
C CYS A 149 8.32 3.42 3.60
N LEU A 150 8.93 3.45 2.42
CA LEU A 150 8.89 2.34 1.47
C LEU A 150 10.13 1.45 1.65
N ASP A 151 9.90 0.13 1.80
CA ASP A 151 10.92 -0.93 1.78
C ASP A 151 12.12 -0.74 2.72
N CYS A 152 11.97 0.02 3.81
CA CYS A 152 13.08 0.32 4.70
C CYS A 152 12.65 0.58 6.15
N LEU A 153 12.99 -0.35 7.05
CA LEU A 153 12.84 -0.19 8.50
C LEU A 153 13.97 0.64 9.12
N ASP A 154 15.14 0.73 8.46
CA ASP A 154 16.27 1.49 8.98
C ASP A 154 15.96 3.00 9.01
N ARG A 155 15.30 3.51 7.95
CA ARG A 155 14.87 4.92 7.85
C ARG A 155 13.88 5.29 8.95
N THR A 156 12.90 4.41 9.21
CA THR A 156 11.90 4.64 10.27
C THR A 156 12.54 4.61 11.65
N ASN A 157 13.46 3.66 11.91
CA ASN A 157 14.14 3.54 13.20
C ASN A 157 14.94 4.81 13.51
N VAL A 158 15.72 5.34 12.54
CA VAL A 158 16.51 6.57 12.72
C VAL A 158 15.63 7.76 13.10
N VAL A 159 14.52 7.97 12.39
CA VAL A 159 13.61 9.10 12.67
C VAL A 159 12.92 8.93 14.02
N GLN A 160 12.52 7.71 14.37
CA GLN A 160 11.91 7.41 15.68
C GLN A 160 12.92 7.60 16.82
N THR A 161 14.20 7.27 16.62
CA THR A 161 15.27 7.56 17.59
C THR A 161 15.41 9.07 17.83
N SER A 162 15.30 9.90 16.78
CA SER A 162 15.34 11.37 16.94
C SER A 162 14.11 11.90 17.67
N ILE A 163 12.91 11.41 17.33
CA ILE A 163 11.67 11.79 18.00
C ILE A 163 11.72 11.44 19.49
N ALA A 164 12.11 10.21 19.81
CA ALA A 164 12.22 9.76 21.19
C ALA A 164 13.25 10.56 21.99
N ARG A 165 14.36 10.96 21.35
CA ARG A 165 15.36 11.82 21.98
C ARG A 165 14.78 13.19 22.31
N PHE A 166 14.08 13.82 21.37
CA PHE A 166 13.43 15.12 21.59
C PHE A 166 12.45 15.07 22.77
N VAL A 167 11.58 14.05 22.81
CA VAL A 167 10.60 13.89 23.90
C VAL A 167 11.31 13.62 25.24
N LEU A 168 12.37 12.80 25.24
CA LEU A 168 13.15 12.51 26.43
C LEU A 168 13.87 13.77 26.97
N GLU A 169 14.42 14.62 26.10
CA GLU A 169 15.01 15.90 26.51
C GLU A 169 13.94 16.79 27.19
N ARG A 170 12.72 16.87 26.65
CA ARG A 170 11.60 17.60 27.26
C ARG A 170 11.19 17.03 28.63
N GLN A 171 11.18 15.70 28.77
CA GLN A 171 10.89 15.02 30.03
C GLN A 171 11.91 15.36 31.11
N LEU A 172 13.20 15.34 30.75
CA LEU A 172 14.29 15.68 31.66
C LEU A 172 14.23 17.15 32.08
N GLU A 173 13.99 18.07 31.14
CA GLU A 173 13.79 19.50 31.43
C GLU A 173 12.65 19.73 32.43
N ALA A 174 11.52 19.04 32.25
CA ALA A 174 10.36 19.14 33.14
C ALA A 174 10.65 18.67 34.57
N TRP A 175 11.65 17.79 34.75
CA TRP A 175 12.12 17.34 36.07
C TRP A 175 13.22 18.23 36.66
N GLY A 176 13.53 19.37 36.03
CA GLY A 176 14.61 20.25 36.45
C GLY A 176 16.00 19.66 36.20
N LEU A 177 16.11 18.62 35.38
CA LEU A 177 17.38 18.05 34.93
C LEU A 177 17.83 18.78 33.67
N VAL A 178 19.07 19.24 33.63
CA VAL A 178 19.63 19.86 32.43
C VAL A 178 19.85 18.74 31.39
N PRO A 179 19.42 18.91 30.12
CA PRO A 179 19.63 17.93 29.04
C PRO A 179 21.09 17.58 28.71
N SER A 180 22.07 18.15 29.43
CA SER A 180 23.48 17.76 29.37
C SER A 180 23.73 16.30 29.79
N ALA A 181 22.70 15.56 30.21
CA ALA A 181 22.76 14.10 30.31
C ALA A 181 23.21 13.43 29.00
N PHE A 182 22.84 13.99 27.83
CA PHE A 182 23.31 13.50 26.53
C PHE A 182 24.74 13.96 26.17
N GLU A 183 25.34 14.87 26.94
CA GLU A 183 26.77 15.21 26.85
C GLU A 183 27.64 14.23 27.64
N LYS A 184 27.04 13.41 28.52
CA LYS A 184 27.74 12.32 29.23
C LYS A 184 27.78 11.07 28.35
N ASP A 185 28.98 10.67 27.96
CA ASP A 185 29.23 9.53 27.07
C ASP A 185 28.46 8.25 27.48
N ASN A 186 28.35 7.96 28.78
CA ASN A 186 27.69 6.74 29.25
C ASN A 186 26.19 6.68 28.93
N PHE A 187 25.46 7.78 29.12
CA PHE A 187 24.02 7.82 28.86
C PHE A 187 23.73 7.81 27.36
N LEU A 188 24.48 8.61 26.60
CA LEU A 188 24.39 8.64 25.14
C LEU A 188 24.70 7.27 24.53
N ASN A 189 25.74 6.57 25.02
CA ASN A 189 26.08 5.22 24.58
C ASN A 189 24.97 4.22 24.91
N ALA A 190 24.37 4.29 26.11
CA ALA A 190 23.26 3.42 26.49
C ALA A 190 22.03 3.63 25.59
N TYR A 191 21.66 4.89 25.34
CA TYR A 191 20.56 5.26 24.45
C TYR A 191 20.80 4.76 23.01
N ASN A 192 22.00 4.98 22.48
CA ASN A 192 22.38 4.55 21.14
C ASN A 192 22.38 3.02 21.01
N ASN A 193 22.89 2.31 22.01
CA ASN A 193 22.87 0.85 22.03
C ASN A 193 21.43 0.29 22.05
N LEU A 194 20.54 0.87 22.86
CA LEU A 194 19.13 0.49 22.91
C LEU A 194 18.46 0.61 21.53
N TRP A 195 18.63 1.73 20.84
CA TRP A 195 18.04 1.95 19.52
C TRP A 195 18.73 1.15 18.40
N ALA A 196 20.01 0.82 18.57
CA ALA A 196 20.71 -0.13 17.70
C ALA A 196 20.13 -1.54 17.84
N ASP A 197 19.98 -2.02 19.07
CA ASP A 197 19.39 -3.33 19.37
C ASP A 197 17.94 -3.40 18.87
N ASN A 198 17.15 -2.34 19.05
CA ASN A 198 15.80 -2.25 18.49
C ASN A 198 15.79 -2.42 16.96
N GLY A 199 16.64 -1.67 16.26
CA GLY A 199 16.78 -1.79 14.80
C GLY A 199 17.22 -3.19 14.36
N ASP A 200 18.16 -3.81 15.10
CA ASP A 200 18.62 -5.17 14.85
C ASP A 200 17.50 -6.20 14.99
N TRP A 201 16.70 -6.11 16.05
CA TRP A 201 15.58 -7.02 16.28
C TRP A 201 14.48 -6.86 15.24
N LEU A 202 14.10 -5.62 14.90
CA LEU A 202 13.13 -5.34 13.84
C LEU A 202 13.60 -5.90 12.48
N SER A 203 14.89 -5.73 12.18
CA SER A 203 15.49 -6.30 10.98
C SER A 203 15.48 -7.83 10.98
N LYS A 204 15.77 -8.48 12.10
CA LYS A 204 15.76 -9.95 12.20
C LYS A 204 14.38 -10.51 11.95
N ILE A 205 13.34 -9.87 12.48
CA ILE A 205 11.95 -10.26 12.27
C ILE A 205 11.55 -10.09 10.79
N TYR A 206 11.89 -8.94 10.20
CA TYR A 206 11.48 -8.61 8.84
C TYR A 206 12.27 -9.34 7.76
N ALA A 207 13.59 -9.44 7.90
CA ALA A 207 14.50 -9.90 6.86
C ALA A 207 15.33 -11.15 7.26
N GLY A 208 15.17 -11.68 8.47
CA GLY A 208 15.96 -12.82 8.96
C GLY A 208 17.42 -12.50 9.29
N THR A 209 17.87 -11.26 9.17
CA THR A 209 19.24 -10.81 9.43
C THR A 209 19.26 -9.61 10.38
N GLY A 210 20.38 -9.37 11.08
CA GLY A 210 20.59 -8.11 11.82
C GLY A 210 20.51 -6.88 10.90
N ALA A 211 20.36 -5.68 11.47
CA ALA A 211 20.21 -4.47 10.67
C ALA A 211 21.49 -4.21 9.85
N LEU A 212 21.31 -3.63 8.66
CA LEU A 212 22.39 -3.27 7.73
C LEU A 212 23.31 -2.16 8.29
N LYS A 213 23.11 -1.70 9.53
CA LYS A 213 23.80 -0.56 10.14
C LYS A 213 24.01 -0.70 11.65
N SER A 214 23.98 -1.92 12.20
CA SER A 214 24.11 -2.13 13.65
C SER A 214 25.38 -1.49 14.24
N SER A 215 26.51 -1.59 13.53
CA SER A 215 27.79 -0.99 13.95
C SER A 215 27.78 0.53 13.85
N TYR A 216 26.98 1.09 12.94
CA TYR A 216 26.82 2.52 12.75
C TYR A 216 25.98 3.15 13.86
N THR A 217 24.88 2.52 14.27
CA THR A 217 24.04 2.99 15.38
C THR A 217 24.77 2.89 16.74
N ARG A 218 25.62 1.87 16.95
CA ARG A 218 26.36 1.68 18.22
C ARG A 218 27.58 2.59 18.39
N LYS A 219 28.29 2.98 17.31
CA LYS A 219 29.60 3.66 17.40
C LYS A 219 29.76 4.92 16.55
N GLY A 220 28.76 5.30 15.75
CA GLY A 220 28.80 6.53 14.94
C GLY A 220 29.80 6.54 13.79
N LYS A 221 30.60 5.47 13.61
CA LYS A 221 31.56 5.28 12.52
C LYS A 221 31.37 3.91 11.89
N GLN A 222 31.38 3.83 10.55
CA GLN A 222 31.53 2.55 9.87
C GLN A 222 32.99 2.10 10.00
N THR A 223 33.20 0.96 10.67
CA THR A 223 34.47 0.24 10.64
C THR A 223 34.54 -0.60 9.37
N VAL A 224 35.74 -0.84 8.81
CA VAL A 224 35.93 -1.71 7.62
C VAL A 224 35.29 -3.09 7.82
N PHE A 225 35.34 -3.62 9.05
CA PHE A 225 34.66 -4.84 9.45
C PHE A 225 33.12 -4.74 9.42
N GLY A 226 32.58 -3.56 9.73
CA GLY A 226 31.14 -3.27 9.66
C GLY A 226 30.66 -3.11 8.22
N PHE A 227 31.48 -2.53 7.33
CA PHE A 227 31.16 -2.48 5.90
C PHE A 227 31.12 -3.88 5.25
N LEU A 228 32.05 -4.77 5.63
CA LEU A 228 32.04 -6.16 5.16
C LEU A 228 30.85 -6.95 5.73
N ASP A 229 30.49 -6.74 7.00
CA ASP A 229 29.31 -7.32 7.62
C ASP A 229 28.00 -6.78 7.00
N ASP A 230 27.92 -5.48 6.73
CA ASP A 230 26.79 -4.83 6.05
C ASP A 230 26.65 -5.30 4.59
N ALA A 231 27.77 -5.54 3.89
CA ALA A 231 27.80 -6.10 2.55
C ALA A 231 27.35 -7.57 2.56
N ALA A 232 27.87 -8.39 3.49
CA ALA A 232 27.45 -9.78 3.65
C ALA A 232 25.96 -9.89 4.03
N LYS A 233 25.48 -9.02 4.92
CA LYS A 233 24.05 -8.91 5.28
C LYS A 233 23.20 -8.43 4.10
N SER A 234 23.70 -7.50 3.28
CA SER A 234 22.99 -7.04 2.06
C SER A 234 22.87 -8.15 1.03
N VAL A 235 23.94 -8.94 0.84
CA VAL A 235 23.94 -10.13 -0.04
C VAL A 235 23.02 -11.22 0.53
N ASN A 236 23.04 -11.44 1.85
CA ASN A 236 22.14 -12.40 2.50
C ASN A 236 20.68 -11.93 2.45
N ARG A 237 20.39 -10.63 2.61
CA ARG A 237 19.05 -10.05 2.39
C ARG A 237 18.62 -10.16 0.94
N PHE A 238 19.52 -9.91 -0.01
CA PHE A 238 19.23 -10.09 -1.43
C PHE A 238 18.90 -11.55 -1.74
N TYR A 239 19.61 -12.49 -1.13
CA TYR A 239 19.35 -13.92 -1.26
C TYR A 239 18.04 -14.33 -0.55
N ILE A 240 17.82 -13.92 0.69
CA ILE A 240 16.61 -14.22 1.47
C ILE A 240 15.38 -13.59 0.79
N ASN A 241 15.40 -12.30 0.48
CA ASN A 241 14.28 -11.60 -0.14
C ASN A 241 13.93 -12.13 -1.54
N ASN A 242 14.92 -12.59 -2.33
CA ASN A 242 14.64 -13.13 -3.66
C ASN A 242 14.39 -14.65 -3.69
N PHE A 243 14.95 -15.43 -2.76
CA PHE A 243 14.93 -16.90 -2.83
C PHE A 243 14.28 -17.60 -1.62
N GLN A 244 14.31 -17.03 -0.40
CA GLN A 244 13.71 -17.66 0.80
C GLN A 244 12.37 -17.06 1.21
N ASP A 245 12.11 -15.78 0.92
CA ASP A 245 10.86 -15.12 1.28
C ASP A 245 9.67 -15.74 0.54
N LYS A 246 9.91 -16.18 -0.70
CA LYS A 246 8.97 -17.03 -1.42
C LYS A 246 8.65 -18.30 -0.64
N GLY A 247 9.66 -18.99 -0.09
CA GLY A 247 9.48 -20.19 0.73
C GLY A 247 8.75 -19.93 2.06
N ARG A 248 9.00 -18.80 2.73
CA ARG A 248 8.27 -18.41 3.94
C ARG A 248 6.82 -18.06 3.66
N GLN A 249 6.58 -17.24 2.64
CA GLN A 249 5.23 -16.91 2.20
C GLN A 249 4.50 -18.17 1.70
N GLU A 250 5.17 -19.07 0.98
CA GLU A 250 4.64 -20.37 0.57
C GLU A 250 4.29 -21.25 1.79
N ALA A 251 5.11 -21.27 2.85
CA ALA A 251 4.81 -22.00 4.08
C ALA A 251 3.63 -21.39 4.85
N ILE A 252 3.57 -20.06 4.94
CA ILE A 252 2.43 -19.34 5.53
C ILE A 252 1.16 -19.61 4.72
N ASP A 253 1.22 -19.50 3.40
CA ASP A 253 0.09 -19.74 2.52
C ASP A 253 -0.34 -21.21 2.56
N LEU A 254 0.59 -22.16 2.71
CA LEU A 254 0.27 -23.57 2.94
C LEU A 254 -0.47 -23.77 4.28
N LEU A 255 0.04 -23.20 5.38
CA LEU A 255 -0.60 -23.29 6.70
C LEU A 255 -1.97 -22.60 6.74
N LEU A 256 -2.13 -21.51 6.00
CA LEU A 256 -3.38 -20.77 5.88
C LEU A 256 -4.32 -21.32 4.79
N GLY A 257 -3.94 -22.40 4.09
CA GLY A 257 -4.75 -23.03 3.04
C GLY A 257 -4.92 -22.20 1.76
N LYS A 258 -4.02 -21.26 1.47
CA LYS A 258 -4.05 -20.34 0.30
C LYS A 258 -3.33 -20.88 -0.94
N PHE A 259 -2.91 -22.14 -0.93
CA PHE A 259 -2.15 -22.74 -2.03
C PHE A 259 -3.10 -23.23 -3.15
N SER A 260 -3.22 -22.46 -4.24
CA SER A 260 -4.17 -22.67 -5.35
C SER A 260 -4.09 -24.00 -6.12
N ASN A 261 -3.10 -24.86 -5.87
CA ASN A 261 -2.76 -25.98 -6.76
C ASN A 261 -2.74 -27.36 -6.08
N ARG A 262 -3.18 -27.50 -4.82
CA ARG A 262 -3.36 -28.80 -4.18
C ARG A 262 -4.61 -28.78 -3.34
N ASP A 263 -5.34 -29.90 -3.31
CA ASP A 263 -6.44 -30.11 -2.39
C ASP A 263 -6.00 -29.65 -0.99
N SER A 264 -6.73 -28.68 -0.43
CA SER A 264 -6.43 -28.13 0.89
C SER A 264 -6.24 -29.30 1.86
N ILE A 265 -5.14 -29.32 2.60
CA ILE A 265 -4.92 -30.34 3.63
C ILE A 265 -6.04 -30.17 4.64
N LEU A 266 -7.07 -31.03 4.55
CA LEU A 266 -8.19 -31.05 5.47
C LEU A 266 -7.69 -31.58 6.81
N LEU A 267 -7.22 -30.68 7.68
CA LEU A 267 -7.00 -31.00 9.07
C LEU A 267 -8.37 -31.25 9.70
N ARG A 268 -8.78 -32.52 9.73
CA ARG A 268 -10.08 -32.93 10.28
C ARG A 268 -10.17 -32.47 11.73
N ASN A 269 -11.09 -31.56 12.00
CA ASN A 269 -11.36 -31.02 13.32
C ASN A 269 -12.86 -31.22 13.59
N PRO A 270 -13.25 -32.35 14.22
CA PRO A 270 -14.66 -32.68 14.44
C PRO A 270 -15.44 -31.62 15.22
N LEU A 271 -14.76 -30.89 16.13
CA LEU A 271 -15.39 -29.80 16.86
C LEU A 271 -15.71 -28.63 15.94
N HIS A 272 -14.76 -28.24 15.08
CA HIS A 272 -14.99 -27.20 14.08
C HIS A 272 -16.10 -27.59 13.10
N GLU A 273 -16.14 -28.84 12.64
CA GLU A 273 -17.21 -29.36 11.78
C GLU A 273 -18.58 -29.30 12.46
N ALA A 274 -18.68 -29.69 13.74
CA ALA A 274 -19.92 -29.61 14.51
C ALA A 274 -20.40 -28.16 14.70
N VAL A 275 -19.47 -27.25 15.03
CA VAL A 275 -19.78 -25.82 15.16
C VAL A 275 -20.20 -25.21 13.83
N ALA A 276 -19.51 -25.53 12.73
CA ALA A 276 -19.86 -25.03 11.40
C ALA A 276 -21.28 -25.46 11.00
N LYS A 277 -21.66 -26.70 11.28
CA LYS A 277 -23.01 -27.22 11.04
C LYS A 277 -24.08 -26.52 11.88
N ASP A 278 -23.81 -26.28 13.17
CA ASP A 278 -24.73 -25.55 14.05
C ASP A 278 -24.89 -24.08 13.60
N MET A 279 -23.78 -23.43 13.24
CA MET A 279 -23.79 -22.08 12.67
C MET A 279 -24.63 -22.03 11.39
N GLU A 280 -24.42 -22.96 10.44
CA GLU A 280 -25.18 -23.02 9.19
C GLU A 280 -26.69 -23.21 9.43
N ALA A 281 -27.08 -24.04 10.39
CA ALA A 281 -28.49 -24.21 10.78
C ALA A 281 -29.11 -22.91 11.35
N ARG A 282 -28.27 -22.02 11.89
CA ARG A 282 -28.64 -20.74 12.52
C ARG A 282 -28.32 -19.54 11.64
N LEU A 283 -28.04 -19.75 10.35
CA LEU A 283 -27.61 -18.71 9.42
C LEU A 283 -28.57 -17.51 9.40
N SER A 284 -29.87 -17.73 9.58
CA SER A 284 -30.89 -16.67 9.64
C SER A 284 -30.76 -15.72 10.84
N GLU A 285 -30.02 -16.09 11.89
CA GLU A 285 -29.82 -15.24 13.06
C GLU A 285 -28.80 -14.11 12.81
N TYR A 286 -27.87 -14.32 11.87
CA TYR A 286 -26.73 -13.42 11.66
C TYR A 286 -26.43 -13.11 10.18
N SER A 287 -27.23 -13.63 9.25
CA SER A 287 -27.10 -13.37 7.81
C SER A 287 -28.40 -12.84 7.22
N SER A 288 -28.26 -12.02 6.19
CA SER A 288 -29.39 -11.52 5.40
C SER A 288 -29.02 -11.50 3.93
N THR A 289 -30.03 -11.63 3.07
CA THR A 289 -29.85 -11.54 1.62
C THR A 289 -30.36 -10.21 1.12
N SER A 290 -29.58 -9.56 0.25
CA SER A 290 -29.99 -8.34 -0.45
C SER A 290 -29.90 -8.56 -1.96
N ARG A 291 -30.77 -7.89 -2.71
CA ARG A 291 -30.70 -7.88 -4.18
C ARG A 291 -29.74 -6.78 -4.62
N ILE A 292 -28.89 -7.11 -5.58
CA ILE A 292 -27.93 -6.18 -6.15
C ILE A 292 -28.17 -6.09 -7.65
N THR A 293 -28.21 -4.87 -8.18
CA THR A 293 -28.38 -4.62 -9.61
C THR A 293 -27.02 -4.36 -10.26
N MET A 294 -26.72 -5.12 -11.31
CA MET A 294 -25.48 -4.99 -12.09
C MET A 294 -25.81 -4.77 -13.57
N PHE A 295 -25.14 -3.82 -14.20
CA PHE A 295 -25.14 -3.65 -15.64
C PHE A 295 -23.90 -4.30 -16.23
N LEU A 296 -24.08 -5.22 -17.19
CA LEU A 296 -23.01 -5.86 -17.92
C LEU A 296 -23.04 -5.39 -19.38
N GLY A 297 -21.99 -4.72 -19.82
CA GLY A 297 -21.85 -4.21 -21.18
C GLY A 297 -20.62 -4.80 -21.88
N THR A 298 -20.74 -5.07 -23.18
CA THR A 298 -19.59 -5.40 -24.02
C THR A 298 -19.62 -4.61 -25.33
N TYR A 299 -18.47 -4.15 -25.81
CA TYR A 299 -18.36 -3.44 -27.08
C TYR A 299 -17.00 -3.68 -27.75
N ASN A 300 -17.02 -4.18 -28.98
CA ASN A 300 -15.85 -4.16 -29.86
C ASN A 300 -15.80 -2.83 -30.61
N VAL A 301 -14.79 -2.00 -30.32
CA VAL A 301 -14.67 -0.63 -30.86
C VAL A 301 -13.85 -0.56 -32.15
N ASN A 302 -13.37 -1.71 -32.66
CA ASN A 302 -12.70 -1.83 -33.95
C ASN A 302 -11.55 -0.82 -34.14
N GLY A 303 -10.74 -0.62 -33.12
CA GLY A 303 -9.61 0.32 -33.11
C GLY A 303 -9.99 1.79 -33.17
N LYS A 304 -11.29 2.14 -33.11
CA LYS A 304 -11.76 3.51 -33.21
C LYS A 304 -11.79 4.15 -31.83
N LEU A 305 -11.06 5.27 -31.70
CA LEU A 305 -11.23 6.17 -30.57
C LEU A 305 -12.63 6.78 -30.61
N HIS A 306 -13.24 6.86 -29.43
CA HIS A 306 -14.50 7.56 -29.21
C HIS A 306 -14.37 9.03 -29.60
N LYS A 307 -15.30 9.55 -30.41
CA LYS A 307 -15.27 10.93 -30.91
C LYS A 307 -16.25 11.86 -30.20
N GLY A 308 -16.84 11.40 -29.09
CA GLY A 308 -17.82 12.16 -28.31
C GLY A 308 -19.27 11.88 -28.68
N GLU A 309 -19.53 10.84 -29.49
CA GLU A 309 -20.89 10.33 -29.68
C GLU A 309 -21.53 9.92 -28.34
N SER A 310 -22.85 9.99 -28.18
CA SER A 310 -23.47 9.59 -26.91
C SER A 310 -23.41 8.06 -26.74
N LEU A 311 -23.02 7.61 -25.55
CA LEU A 311 -23.09 6.19 -25.14
C LEU A 311 -24.40 5.87 -24.38
N ASP A 312 -25.31 6.83 -24.26
CA ASP A 312 -26.50 6.71 -23.39
C ASP A 312 -27.41 5.57 -23.81
N SER A 313 -27.61 5.38 -25.11
CA SER A 313 -28.46 4.30 -25.64
C SER A 313 -27.93 2.91 -25.31
N TRP A 314 -26.62 2.79 -25.13
CA TRP A 314 -25.97 1.54 -24.74
C TRP A 314 -25.96 1.35 -23.22
N LEU A 315 -25.58 2.39 -22.47
CA LEU A 315 -25.37 2.31 -21.02
C LEU A 315 -26.64 2.46 -20.18
N ARG A 316 -27.77 2.81 -20.81
CA ARG A 316 -29.08 2.90 -20.17
C ARG A 316 -29.88 1.63 -20.41
N THR A 317 -30.55 1.14 -19.36
CA THR A 317 -31.49 0.03 -19.45
C THR A 317 -32.82 0.40 -18.80
N ASN A 318 -33.91 -0.18 -19.30
CA ASN A 318 -35.23 -0.09 -18.67
C ASN A 318 -35.38 -1.03 -17.46
N LYS A 319 -34.44 -1.96 -17.24
CA LYS A 319 -34.49 -2.94 -16.14
C LYS A 319 -34.02 -2.38 -14.81
N ALA A 320 -33.14 -1.38 -14.83
CA ALA A 320 -32.61 -0.71 -13.64
C ALA A 320 -32.18 0.72 -14.01
N THR A 321 -32.78 1.72 -13.37
CA THR A 321 -32.48 3.13 -13.61
C THR A 321 -31.14 3.57 -13.02
N SER A 322 -30.68 2.91 -11.95
CA SER A 322 -29.40 3.15 -11.30
C SER A 322 -28.79 1.82 -10.82
N PRO A 323 -28.15 1.05 -11.72
CA PRO A 323 -27.45 -0.18 -11.36
C PRO A 323 -26.38 0.10 -10.31
N GLN A 324 -26.28 -0.69 -9.24
CA GLN A 324 -25.27 -0.46 -8.21
C GLN A 324 -23.83 -0.67 -8.72
N LEU A 325 -23.67 -1.56 -9.72
CA LEU A 325 -22.38 -1.88 -10.34
C LEU A 325 -22.51 -1.89 -11.87
N TYR A 326 -21.49 -1.36 -12.54
CA TYR A 326 -21.29 -1.49 -13.98
C TYR A 326 -20.02 -2.31 -14.23
N ALA A 327 -20.12 -3.32 -15.09
CA ALA A 327 -18.99 -4.07 -15.61
C ALA A 327 -18.98 -3.97 -17.13
N ILE A 328 -17.95 -3.35 -17.68
CA ILE A 328 -17.88 -3.02 -19.11
C ILE A 328 -16.63 -3.65 -19.70
N GLY A 329 -16.82 -4.58 -20.64
CA GLY A 329 -15.77 -5.17 -21.46
C GLY A 329 -15.63 -4.43 -22.79
N ILE A 330 -14.43 -4.01 -23.17
CA ILE A 330 -14.17 -3.41 -24.48
C ILE A 330 -13.10 -4.22 -25.21
N GLN A 331 -13.38 -4.59 -26.46
CA GLN A 331 -12.44 -5.28 -27.35
C GLN A 331 -11.94 -4.33 -28.44
N GLU A 332 -10.73 -4.59 -28.95
CA GLU A 332 -10.10 -3.82 -30.03
C GLU A 332 -9.94 -2.32 -29.71
N LEU A 333 -9.43 -2.01 -28.51
CA LEU A 333 -9.08 -0.64 -28.11
C LEU A 333 -8.04 0.03 -29.03
N ILE A 334 -7.26 -0.77 -29.77
CA ILE A 334 -6.30 -0.37 -30.79
C ILE A 334 -6.65 -1.04 -32.11
N GLU A 335 -6.33 -0.38 -33.22
CA GLU A 335 -6.36 -1.01 -34.52
C GLU A 335 -5.32 -2.14 -34.55
N LEU A 336 -5.71 -3.33 -35.01
CA LEU A 336 -4.86 -4.53 -34.96
C LEU A 336 -3.75 -4.54 -36.03
N THR A 337 -3.27 -3.37 -36.49
CA THR A 337 -2.16 -3.27 -37.43
C THR A 337 -0.81 -3.43 -36.71
N ALA A 338 0.15 -4.12 -37.34
CA ALA A 338 1.44 -4.45 -36.72
C ALA A 338 2.24 -3.23 -36.23
N GLY A 339 2.07 -2.06 -36.87
CA GLY A 339 2.71 -0.81 -36.48
C GLY A 339 2.08 -0.11 -35.27
N GLN A 340 0.75 -0.11 -35.15
CA GLN A 340 0.05 0.47 -33.99
C GLN A 340 0.20 -0.39 -32.74
N TYR A 341 0.28 -1.71 -32.90
CA TYR A 341 0.49 -2.65 -31.80
C TYR A 341 1.78 -2.36 -30.99
N ILE A 342 2.86 -1.95 -31.64
CA ILE A 342 4.18 -1.71 -31.01
C ILE A 342 4.32 -0.27 -30.49
N SER A 343 3.67 0.70 -31.14
CA SER A 343 3.86 2.13 -30.86
C SER A 343 2.82 2.72 -29.90
N THR A 344 1.70 2.04 -29.67
CA THR A 344 0.60 2.61 -28.89
C THR A 344 0.79 2.40 -27.39
N ASP A 345 0.71 3.50 -26.66
CA ASP A 345 0.65 3.52 -25.19
C ASP A 345 -0.74 3.04 -24.74
N THR A 346 -0.86 1.73 -24.50
CA THR A 346 -2.12 1.09 -24.11
C THR A 346 -2.64 1.57 -22.75
N ASP A 347 -1.76 2.06 -21.87
CA ASP A 347 -2.16 2.68 -20.61
C ASP A 347 -2.89 4.01 -20.84
N LYS A 348 -2.42 4.85 -21.78
CA LYS A 348 -3.14 6.08 -22.16
C LYS A 348 -4.53 5.79 -22.73
N LEU A 349 -4.67 4.75 -23.54
CA LEU A 349 -5.97 4.34 -24.07
C LEU A 349 -6.90 3.83 -22.97
N ARG A 350 -6.38 3.05 -22.02
CA ARG A 350 -7.15 2.64 -20.85
C ARG A 350 -7.69 3.85 -20.10
N LEU A 351 -6.82 4.82 -19.79
CA LEU A 351 -7.20 6.05 -19.08
C LEU A 351 -8.24 6.89 -19.86
N PHE A 352 -8.12 6.94 -21.19
CA PHE A 352 -9.10 7.61 -22.05
C PHE A 352 -10.49 6.96 -21.94
N TRP A 353 -10.56 5.63 -22.00
CA TRP A 353 -11.81 4.88 -21.87
C TRP A 353 -12.37 4.92 -20.45
N GLU A 354 -11.53 4.89 -19.41
CA GLU A 354 -11.94 5.13 -18.02
C GLU A 354 -12.69 6.46 -17.91
N GLY A 355 -12.10 7.56 -18.39
CA GLY A 355 -12.72 8.88 -18.33
C GLY A 355 -13.96 9.02 -19.22
N THR A 356 -13.99 8.35 -20.37
CA THR A 356 -15.14 8.36 -21.28
C THR A 356 -16.35 7.64 -20.67
N LEU A 357 -16.14 6.41 -20.19
CA LEU A 357 -17.19 5.61 -19.55
C LEU A 357 -17.65 6.26 -18.24
N MET A 358 -16.73 6.75 -17.41
CA MET A 358 -17.08 7.40 -16.14
C MET A 358 -17.97 8.63 -16.35
N ARG A 359 -17.67 9.46 -17.36
CA ARG A 359 -18.52 10.62 -17.71
C ARG A 359 -19.89 10.17 -18.22
N ALA A 360 -19.94 9.20 -19.13
CA ALA A 360 -21.19 8.72 -19.71
C ALA A 360 -22.13 8.04 -18.68
N ILE A 361 -21.57 7.29 -17.73
CA ILE A 361 -22.33 6.66 -16.64
C ILE A 361 -22.87 7.74 -15.68
N ASN A 362 -22.03 8.68 -15.25
CA ASN A 362 -22.46 9.75 -14.34
C ASN A 362 -23.47 10.72 -14.97
N ALA A 363 -23.45 10.89 -16.30
CA ALA A 363 -24.42 11.72 -17.02
C ALA A 363 -25.85 11.14 -17.01
N GLN A 364 -26.06 9.87 -16.67
CA GLN A 364 -27.39 9.25 -16.64
C GLN A 364 -28.31 9.77 -15.53
N GLY A 365 -27.78 10.49 -14.53
CA GLY A 365 -28.59 11.07 -13.43
C GLY A 365 -29.08 10.08 -12.37
N GLY A 366 -28.57 8.85 -12.37
CA GLY A 366 -28.95 7.79 -11.41
C GLY A 366 -28.14 7.76 -10.10
N GLY A 367 -27.10 8.58 -9.97
CA GLY A 367 -26.19 8.60 -8.82
C GLY A 367 -24.76 8.90 -9.25
N SER A 368 -23.88 9.15 -8.27
CA SER A 368 -22.45 9.33 -8.53
C SER A 368 -21.76 7.96 -8.60
N TYR A 369 -20.96 7.73 -9.63
CA TYR A 369 -20.22 6.49 -9.86
C TYR A 369 -18.73 6.74 -9.87
N VAL A 370 -18.00 5.80 -9.28
CA VAL A 370 -16.54 5.83 -9.15
C VAL A 370 -15.92 4.58 -9.79
N LEU A 371 -14.72 4.71 -10.34
CA LEU A 371 -13.97 3.57 -10.87
C LEU A 371 -13.40 2.73 -9.72
N VAL A 372 -13.78 1.45 -9.66
CA VAL A 372 -13.25 0.48 -8.68
C VAL A 372 -11.95 -0.11 -9.19
N ARG A 373 -11.99 -0.62 -10.43
CA ARG A 373 -10.86 -1.27 -11.07
C ARG A 373 -11.01 -1.25 -12.58
N SER A 374 -9.89 -0.98 -13.25
CA SER A 374 -9.72 -1.22 -14.67
C SER A 374 -8.51 -2.13 -14.89
N LEU A 375 -8.58 -2.94 -15.94
CA LEU A 375 -7.45 -3.75 -16.40
C LEU A 375 -7.51 -3.87 -17.91
N HIS A 376 -6.34 -3.90 -18.55
CA HIS A 376 -6.23 -4.10 -19.99
C HIS A 376 -5.26 -5.23 -20.29
N LEU A 377 -5.46 -5.87 -21.45
CA LEU A 377 -4.59 -6.86 -22.05
C LEU A 377 -4.48 -6.51 -23.53
N VAL A 378 -3.43 -5.77 -23.89
CA VAL A 378 -3.25 -5.18 -25.22
C VAL A 378 -4.48 -4.37 -25.64
N ALA A 379 -5.38 -4.94 -26.44
CA ALA A 379 -6.56 -4.29 -27.00
C ALA A 379 -7.87 -4.66 -26.28
N LEU A 380 -7.80 -5.51 -25.25
CA LEU A 380 -8.93 -5.90 -24.41
C LEU A 380 -8.92 -5.06 -23.13
N GLY A 381 -10.07 -4.56 -22.70
CA GLY A 381 -10.24 -3.80 -21.45
C GLY A 381 -11.44 -4.29 -20.65
N LEU A 382 -11.31 -4.33 -19.33
CA LEU A 382 -12.40 -4.55 -18.39
C LEU A 382 -12.44 -3.39 -17.39
N PHE A 383 -13.60 -2.76 -17.25
CA PHE A 383 -13.81 -1.58 -16.41
C PHE A 383 -14.97 -1.83 -15.45
N ILE A 384 -14.70 -1.72 -14.15
CA ILE A 384 -15.69 -1.89 -13.08
C ILE A 384 -15.94 -0.55 -12.40
N PHE A 385 -17.18 -0.07 -12.48
CA PHE A 385 -17.65 1.12 -11.77
C PHE A 385 -18.69 0.73 -10.73
N VAL A 386 -18.74 1.45 -9.63
CA VAL A 386 -19.73 1.25 -8.58
C VAL A 386 -20.33 2.60 -8.20
N ARG A 387 -21.60 2.60 -7.82
CA ARG A 387 -22.23 3.79 -7.23
C ARG A 387 -21.52 4.13 -5.92
N ALA A 388 -21.28 5.43 -5.68
CA ALA A 388 -20.42 5.91 -4.60
C ALA A 388 -20.91 5.48 -3.20
N ASP A 389 -22.22 5.41 -3.00
CA ASP A 389 -22.88 4.92 -1.78
C ASP A 389 -22.72 3.40 -1.57
N CYS A 390 -22.37 2.65 -2.62
CA CYS A 390 -22.22 1.20 -2.59
C CYS A 390 -20.76 0.74 -2.51
N VAL A 391 -19.77 1.65 -2.53
CA VAL A 391 -18.33 1.30 -2.54
C VAL A 391 -17.94 0.38 -1.38
N THR A 392 -18.53 0.59 -0.20
CA THR A 392 -18.21 -0.14 1.03
C THR A 392 -18.61 -1.61 1.01
N MET A 393 -19.53 -1.98 0.11
CA MET A 393 -19.95 -3.36 -0.10
C MET A 393 -18.86 -4.16 -0.84
N LEU A 394 -17.96 -3.49 -1.57
CA LEU A 394 -16.94 -4.14 -2.39
C LEU A 394 -15.64 -4.38 -1.61
N ARG A 395 -15.17 -5.62 -1.57
CA ARG A 395 -13.93 -6.02 -0.90
C ARG A 395 -13.13 -6.98 -1.76
N LYS A 396 -11.88 -7.26 -1.38
CA LYS A 396 -11.00 -8.27 -2.02
C LYS A 396 -10.97 -8.20 -3.56
N VAL A 397 -10.90 -6.98 -4.11
CA VAL A 397 -10.79 -6.79 -5.57
C VAL A 397 -9.42 -7.24 -6.05
N GLU A 398 -9.42 -8.32 -6.82
CA GLU A 398 -8.27 -8.96 -7.45
C GLU A 398 -8.49 -9.04 -8.96
N SER A 399 -7.40 -9.16 -9.74
CA SER A 399 -7.50 -9.13 -11.19
C SER A 399 -6.48 -10.07 -11.81
N SER A 400 -6.85 -10.68 -12.94
CA SER A 400 -6.03 -11.66 -13.64
C SER A 400 -6.19 -11.48 -15.15
N THR A 401 -5.15 -11.82 -15.92
CA THR A 401 -5.20 -11.82 -17.38
C THR A 401 -4.63 -13.11 -17.93
N LYS A 402 -5.18 -13.56 -19.06
CA LYS A 402 -4.68 -14.73 -19.76
C LYS A 402 -4.66 -14.47 -21.26
N LYS A 403 -3.48 -14.54 -21.87
CA LYS A 403 -3.29 -14.41 -23.32
C LYS A 403 -3.63 -15.73 -24.02
N THR A 404 -4.20 -15.64 -25.21
CA THR A 404 -4.47 -16.78 -26.08
C THR A 404 -4.08 -16.48 -27.54
N GLY A 405 -3.86 -17.51 -28.37
CA GLY A 405 -3.42 -17.39 -29.77
C GLY A 405 -1.96 -17.81 -30.04
N LEU A 406 -1.71 -18.46 -31.19
CA LEU A 406 -0.39 -18.92 -31.70
C LEU A 406 0.56 -19.46 -30.60
N GLY A 407 0.11 -20.49 -29.87
CA GLY A 407 0.90 -21.11 -28.80
C GLY A 407 1.12 -20.23 -27.56
N GLY A 408 0.25 -19.24 -27.32
CA GLY A 408 0.33 -18.29 -26.20
C GLY A 408 1.25 -17.09 -26.46
N MET A 409 1.83 -16.97 -27.66
CA MET A 409 2.79 -15.90 -28.01
C MET A 409 2.14 -14.69 -28.70
N ALA A 410 1.02 -14.87 -29.42
CA ALA A 410 0.27 -13.75 -29.98
C ALA A 410 -0.62 -13.13 -28.89
N ALA A 411 -0.46 -11.85 -28.59
CA ALA A 411 -1.10 -11.20 -27.44
C ALA A 411 -2.33 -10.36 -27.80
N ASN A 412 -2.91 -10.53 -28.99
CA ASN A 412 -4.12 -9.81 -29.42
C ASN A 412 -5.44 -10.47 -29.00
N LYS A 413 -5.41 -11.73 -28.56
CA LYS A 413 -6.56 -12.48 -28.04
C LYS A 413 -6.32 -12.92 -26.59
N GLY A 414 -7.40 -13.20 -25.87
CA GLY A 414 -7.32 -13.65 -24.49
C GLY A 414 -8.49 -13.20 -23.63
N GLY A 415 -8.30 -13.27 -22.31
CA GLY A 415 -9.30 -12.94 -21.31
C GLY A 415 -8.74 -12.08 -20.18
N ILE A 416 -9.60 -11.23 -19.64
CA ILE A 416 -9.35 -10.44 -18.43
C ILE A 416 -10.44 -10.79 -17.43
N GLY A 417 -10.04 -11.13 -16.21
CA GLY A 417 -10.94 -11.35 -15.09
C GLY A 417 -10.72 -10.31 -13.99
N ILE A 418 -11.80 -9.92 -13.32
CA ILE A 418 -11.77 -9.24 -12.03
C ILE A 418 -12.64 -10.02 -11.05
N SER A 419 -12.02 -10.50 -9.96
CA SER A 419 -12.69 -11.14 -8.83
C SER A 419 -12.86 -10.12 -7.72
N LEU A 420 -14.03 -10.12 -7.07
CA LEU A 420 -14.31 -9.24 -5.95
C LEU A 420 -15.40 -9.83 -5.04
N ASN A 421 -15.38 -9.41 -3.78
CA ASN A 421 -16.47 -9.68 -2.86
C ASN A 421 -17.49 -8.56 -2.93
N VAL A 422 -18.76 -8.92 -3.07
CA VAL A 422 -19.92 -8.08 -2.87
C VAL A 422 -20.58 -8.50 -1.56
N ASN A 423 -20.40 -7.69 -0.51
CA ASN A 423 -20.60 -8.12 0.87
C ASN A 423 -19.80 -9.40 1.16
N ASP A 424 -20.50 -10.49 1.50
CA ASP A 424 -19.91 -11.80 1.77
C ASP A 424 -20.05 -12.78 0.59
N THR A 425 -20.53 -12.32 -0.56
CA THR A 425 -20.63 -13.11 -1.81
C THR A 425 -19.46 -12.80 -2.73
N THR A 426 -18.69 -13.81 -3.13
CA THR A 426 -17.57 -13.63 -4.07
C THR A 426 -18.07 -13.82 -5.51
N ILE A 427 -17.71 -12.91 -6.41
CA ILE A 427 -18.06 -12.96 -7.84
C ILE A 427 -16.81 -12.74 -8.70
N ALA A 428 -16.80 -13.33 -9.90
CA ALA A 428 -15.80 -13.05 -10.94
C ALA A 428 -16.47 -12.55 -12.21
N LEU A 429 -15.95 -11.45 -12.75
CA LEU A 429 -16.40 -10.83 -14.00
C LEU A 429 -15.31 -11.01 -15.05
N VAL A 430 -15.65 -11.62 -16.17
CA VAL A 430 -14.69 -11.96 -17.24
C VAL A 430 -15.13 -11.35 -18.57
N THR A 431 -14.21 -10.68 -19.24
CA THR A 431 -14.34 -10.30 -20.65
C THR A 431 -13.27 -11.03 -21.45
N ALA A 432 -13.59 -11.39 -22.69
CA ALA A 432 -12.67 -12.10 -23.55
C ALA A 432 -12.77 -11.62 -25.00
N HIS A 433 -11.68 -11.78 -25.73
CA HIS A 433 -11.62 -11.64 -27.17
C HIS A 433 -11.00 -12.93 -27.73
N LEU A 434 -11.85 -13.80 -28.28
CA LEU A 434 -11.47 -15.13 -28.75
C LEU A 434 -11.06 -15.12 -30.23
N ALA A 435 -10.58 -16.27 -30.72
CA ALA A 435 -10.19 -16.51 -32.09
C ALA A 435 -11.29 -16.14 -33.10
N ALA A 436 -10.90 -15.33 -34.09
CA ALA A 436 -11.76 -14.88 -35.17
C ALA A 436 -11.86 -15.93 -36.29
N GLY A 437 -12.86 -15.78 -37.17
CA GLY A 437 -13.08 -16.67 -38.31
C GLY A 437 -14.25 -17.63 -38.10
N SER A 438 -15.15 -17.70 -39.07
CA SER A 438 -16.40 -18.47 -38.93
C SER A 438 -16.17 -19.96 -38.62
N LYS A 439 -15.09 -20.55 -39.16
CA LYS A 439 -14.73 -21.97 -38.98
C LYS A 439 -13.85 -22.27 -37.75
N ALA A 440 -13.34 -21.26 -37.06
CA ALA A 440 -12.38 -21.41 -35.94
C ALA A 440 -13.05 -21.82 -34.62
N VAL A 441 -13.95 -22.80 -34.65
CA VAL A 441 -14.71 -23.25 -33.46
C VAL A 441 -13.77 -23.91 -32.45
N TYR A 442 -12.87 -24.79 -32.91
CA TYR A 442 -11.91 -25.47 -32.04
C TYR A 442 -10.97 -24.48 -31.36
N ASP A 443 -10.47 -23.47 -32.09
CA ASP A 443 -9.60 -22.43 -31.55
C ASP A 443 -10.32 -21.60 -30.48
N ARG A 444 -11.60 -21.24 -30.69
CA ARG A 444 -12.40 -20.54 -29.67
C ARG A 444 -12.64 -21.39 -28.43
N ASN A 445 -12.85 -22.69 -28.58
CA ASN A 445 -13.01 -23.62 -27.46
C ASN A 445 -11.69 -23.78 -26.68
N ASP A 446 -10.56 -23.80 -27.39
CA ASP A 446 -9.23 -23.85 -26.77
C ASP A 446 -8.90 -22.54 -26.03
N ASP A 447 -9.23 -21.39 -26.62
CA ASP A 447 -9.15 -20.08 -25.96
C ASP A 447 -9.97 -20.07 -24.66
N TYR A 448 -11.22 -20.56 -24.72
CA TYR A 448 -12.09 -20.65 -23.54
C TYR A 448 -11.44 -21.48 -22.42
N ARG A 449 -10.97 -22.69 -22.72
CA ARG A 449 -10.30 -23.56 -21.72
C ARG A 449 -9.07 -22.88 -21.15
N THR A 450 -8.22 -22.36 -22.02
CA THR A 450 -7.00 -21.64 -21.64
C THR A 450 -7.29 -20.47 -20.68
N ILE A 451 -8.35 -19.70 -20.94
CA ILE A 451 -8.77 -18.58 -20.09
C ILE A 451 -9.35 -19.11 -18.76
N SER A 452 -10.30 -20.04 -18.81
CA SER A 452 -10.99 -20.55 -17.62
C SER A 452 -10.05 -21.23 -16.62
N GLU A 453 -9.09 -22.02 -17.12
CA GLU A 453 -8.07 -22.70 -16.30
C GLU A 453 -6.90 -21.78 -15.93
N GLY A 454 -6.67 -20.75 -16.74
CA GLY A 454 -5.51 -19.88 -16.63
C GLY A 454 -5.69 -18.62 -15.79
N LEU A 455 -6.92 -18.16 -15.57
CA LEU A 455 -7.21 -17.02 -14.70
C LEU A 455 -7.10 -17.42 -13.22
N ASN A 456 -6.22 -16.74 -12.48
CA ASN A 456 -5.99 -16.93 -11.06
C ASN A 456 -5.96 -15.58 -10.33
N PHE A 457 -6.74 -15.48 -9.25
CA PHE A 457 -6.98 -14.29 -8.45
C PHE A 457 -6.34 -14.44 -7.06
N ARG A 458 -5.01 -14.56 -7.01
CA ARG A 458 -4.23 -14.75 -5.77
C ARG A 458 -4.67 -15.97 -4.95
N GLY A 459 -4.69 -17.13 -5.59
CA GLY A 459 -5.01 -18.38 -4.90
C GLY A 459 -6.41 -18.92 -5.19
N MET A 460 -7.29 -18.10 -5.80
CA MET A 460 -8.61 -18.52 -6.28
C MET A 460 -8.60 -18.64 -7.80
N ARG A 461 -8.99 -19.79 -8.34
CA ARG A 461 -9.24 -20.01 -9.77
C ARG A 461 -10.60 -19.48 -10.15
N LEU A 462 -10.86 -19.33 -11.44
CA LEU A 462 -12.18 -18.91 -11.93
C LEU A 462 -13.29 -19.86 -11.45
N MET A 463 -13.05 -21.17 -11.51
CA MET A 463 -14.01 -22.21 -11.09
C MET A 463 -14.33 -22.20 -9.60
N ASP A 464 -13.48 -21.60 -8.75
CA ASP A 464 -13.72 -21.54 -7.30
C ASP A 464 -14.77 -20.45 -6.93
N HIS A 465 -15.41 -19.83 -7.94
CA HIS A 465 -16.49 -18.84 -7.79
C HIS A 465 -17.88 -19.44 -8.08
N GLU A 466 -17.94 -20.71 -8.50
CA GLU A 466 -19.17 -21.44 -8.82
C GLU A 466 -19.76 -22.19 -7.61
#